data_AF-A0A1L8SUS3-F1
#
_entry.id   AF-A0A1L8SUS3-F1
#
_cell.length_a   1.000
_cell.length_b   1.000
_cell.length_c   1.000
_cell.angle_alpha   90.00
_cell.angle_beta   90.00
_cell.angle_gamma   90.00
#
_symmetry.space_group_name_H-M   'P 1'
#
loop_
_entity.id
_entity.type
_entity.pdbx_description
1 polymer ?
#
loop_
_entity_poly.entity_id
_entity_poly.type
_entity_poly.pdbx_seq_one_letter_code
_entity_poly.pdbx_strand_id
1 'polypeptide(L)' 'MIKAIQVHGAIKGSTMGIFRILRCNPFARGGIDYVPVHFSLKKNLVDEEEPNYLAKNS' A
#
# COMPACT_ATOMS: atom_id res chain seq x y z
N MET A 1 0.78 3.16 7.87
CA MET A 1 -0.16 2.22 8.52
C MET A 1 -1.54 2.87 8.78
N ILE A 2 -1.62 4.06 9.39
CA ILE A 2 -2.90 4.77 9.64
C ILE A 2 -3.69 5.05 8.34
N LYS A 3 -3.03 5.57 7.29
CA LYS A 3 -3.66 5.80 5.97
C LYS A 3 -4.24 4.50 5.35
N ALA A 4 -3.58 3.36 5.52
CA ALA A 4 -4.06 2.09 4.97
C ALA A 4 -5.39 1.65 5.60
N ILE A 5 -5.55 1.87 6.91
CA ILE A 5 -6.78 1.53 7.64
C ILE A 5 -7.93 2.47 7.24
N GLN A 6 -7.67 3.76 7.07
CA GLN A 6 -8.67 4.73 6.62
C GLN A 6 -9.16 4.49 5.18
N VAL A 7 -8.30 3.98 4.31
CA VAL A 7 -8.58 3.85 2.86
C VAL A 7 -9.09 2.46 2.48
N HIS A 8 -8.66 1.41 3.21
CA HIS A 8 -8.98 0.00 2.90
C HIS A 8 -9.65 -0.77 4.04
N GLY A 9 -9.69 -0.23 5.26
CA GLY A 9 -10.11 -0.94 6.46
C GLY A 9 -8.98 -1.78 7.08
N ALA A 10 -9.16 -2.16 8.34
CA ALA A 10 -8.13 -2.85 9.14
C ALA A 10 -7.69 -4.20 8.53
N ILE A 11 -8.62 -4.97 7.95
CA ILE A 11 -8.33 -6.31 7.41
C ILE A 11 -7.46 -6.22 6.15
N LYS A 12 -7.90 -5.46 5.13
CA LYS A 12 -7.16 -5.32 3.87
C LYS A 12 -5.84 -4.57 4.05
N GLY A 13 -5.81 -3.56 4.94
CA GLY A 13 -4.60 -2.84 5.31
C GLY A 13 -3.54 -3.75 5.95
N SER A 14 -3.97 -4.63 6.86
CA SER A 14 -3.08 -5.62 7.50
C SER A 14 -2.56 -6.65 6.50
N THR A 15 -3.43 -7.22 5.64
CA THR A 15 -2.99 -8.17 4.60
C THR A 15 -1.96 -7.57 3.65
N MET A 16 -2.14 -6.31 3.24
CA MET A 16 -1.18 -5.59 2.40
C MET A 16 0.18 -5.38 3.09
N GLY A 17 0.18 -5.06 4.38
CA GLY A 17 1.42 -4.90 5.17
C GLY A 17 2.16 -6.21 5.36
N ILE A 18 1.43 -7.29 5.70
CA ILE A 18 1.98 -8.64 5.84
C ILE A 18 2.58 -9.11 4.51
N PHE A 19 1.88 -8.89 3.40
CA PHE A 19 2.39 -9.27 2.08
C PHE A 19 3.64 -8.48 1.67
N ARG A 20 3.75 -7.20 2.06
CA ARG A 20 4.97 -6.41 1.89
C ARG A 20 6.14 -7.02 2.66
N ILE A 21 5.94 -7.38 3.93
CA ILE A 21 6.98 -8.02 4.76
C ILE A 21 7.38 -9.38 4.16
N LEU A 22 6.40 -10.20 3.77
CA LEU A 22 6.64 -11.53 3.18
C LEU A 22 7.40 -11.46 1.85
N ARG A 23 7.24 -10.37 1.07
CA ARG A 23 7.90 -10.16 -0.23
C ARG A 23 9.25 -9.44 -0.11
N CYS A 24 9.55 -8.82 1.03
CA CYS A 24 10.82 -8.16 1.28
C CYS A 24 11.94 -9.17 1.55
N ASN A 25 12.43 -9.78 0.47
CA ASN A 25 13.77 -10.38 0.46
C ASN A 25 14.83 -9.26 0.40
N PRO A 26 16.04 -9.43 0.97
CA PRO A 26 17.11 -8.42 1.02
C PRO A 26 17.60 -7.91 -0.35
N PHE A 27 17.14 -8.50 -1.46
CA PHE A 27 17.40 -8.07 -2.84
C PHE A 27 16.29 -7.21 -3.45
N ALA A 28 15.23 -6.88 -2.72
CA ALA A 28 14.18 -6.00 -3.21
C ALA A 28 14.70 -4.55 -3.26
N ARG A 29 14.73 -3.94 -4.46
CA ARG A 29 15.03 -2.51 -4.65
C ARG A 29 14.14 -1.67 -3.71
N GLY A 30 14.75 -1.01 -2.74
CA GLY A 30 14.10 -0.08 -1.84
C GLY A 30 13.49 1.11 -2.59
N GLY A 31 12.38 1.61 -2.08
CA GLY A 31 11.63 2.74 -2.63
C GLY A 31 10.45 3.08 -1.71
N ILE A 32 9.90 4.29 -1.85
CA ILE A 32 8.68 4.68 -1.11
C ILE A 32 7.49 3.97 -1.78
N ASP A 33 6.84 3.09 -1.03
CA ASP A 33 5.76 2.25 -1.54
C ASP A 33 4.43 2.79 -0.98
N TYR A 34 3.87 3.79 -1.67
CA TYR A 34 2.58 4.37 -1.28
C TYR A 34 1.47 3.32 -1.28
N VAL A 35 0.46 3.54 -0.44
CA VAL A 35 -0.70 2.64 -0.38
C VAL A 35 -1.54 2.94 -1.62
N PRO A 36 -1.76 1.98 -2.54
CA PRO A 36 -2.61 2.23 -3.70
C PRO A 36 -4.02 2.55 -3.23
N VAL A 37 -4.76 3.40 -3.93
CA VAL A 37 -6.17 3.67 -3.64
C VAL A 37 -7.04 2.44 -3.80
N HIS A 38 -6.69 1.47 -4.64
CA HIS A 38 -7.39 0.20 -4.76
C HIS A 38 -6.55 -0.96 -4.22
N PHE A 39 -7.22 -1.97 -3.64
CA PHE A 39 -6.54 -3.14 -3.11
C PHE A 39 -5.85 -3.92 -4.24
N SER A 40 -4.52 -3.97 -4.22
CA SER A 40 -3.72 -4.72 -5.18
C SER A 40 -2.46 -5.27 -4.52
N LEU A 41 -2.28 -6.60 -4.54
CA LEU A 41 -1.10 -7.29 -3.99
C LEU A 41 0.14 -7.22 -4.90
N LYS A 42 0.05 -6.55 -6.05
CA LYS A 42 1.22 -6.31 -6.90
C LYS A 42 2.08 -5.19 -6.34
N LYS A 43 3.39 -5.25 -6.63
CA LYS A 43 4.30 -4.15 -6.34
C LYS A 43 3.76 -2.91 -7.05
N ASN A 44 3.60 -1.84 -6.29
CA ASN A 44 3.14 -0.59 -6.84
C ASN A 44 4.32 0.06 -7.56
N LEU A 45 4.27 0.10 -8.89
CA LEU A 45 5.32 0.66 -9.75
C LEU A 45 4.91 2.03 -10.30
N VAL A 46 3.69 2.47 -10.04
CA VAL A 46 3.06 3.64 -10.64
C VAL A 46 3.09 4.84 -9.69
N ASP A 47 3.02 4.58 -8.38
CA ASP A 47 2.97 5.64 -7.38
C ASP A 47 4.39 6.12 -7.05
N GLU A 48 4.97 6.94 -7.92
CA GLU A 48 6.08 7.84 -7.56
C GLU A 48 5.54 9.06 -6.76
N GLU A 49 4.26 9.37 -6.92
CA GLU A 49 3.56 10.49 -6.28
C GLU A 49 2.50 9.98 -5.28
N GLU A 50 2.25 10.76 -4.22
CA GLU A 50 1.31 10.36 -3.17
C GLU A 50 -0.15 10.44 -3.67
N PRO A 51 -0.90 9.31 -3.74
CA PRO A 51 -2.27 9.33 -4.28
C PRO A 51 -3.25 10.07 -3.37
N ASN A 52 -4.27 10.70 -3.95
CA ASN A 52 -5.29 11.40 -3.19
C ASN A 52 -6.23 10.42 -2.46
N TYR A 53 -5.89 10.12 -1.21
CA TYR A 53 -6.64 9.25 -0.32
C TYR A 53 -8.03 9.81 0.06
N LEU A 54 -8.23 11.13 -0.03
CA LEU A 54 -9.50 11.78 0.35
C LEU A 54 -10.58 11.55 -0.70
N ALA A 55 -10.22 11.52 -1.98
CA ALA A 55 -11.15 11.32 -3.09
C ALA A 55 -11.87 9.96 -3.08
N LYS A 56 -11.28 8.95 -2.41
CA LYS A 56 -11.86 7.60 -2.30
C LYS A 56 -12.90 7.48 -1.18
N ASN A 57 -12.89 8.40 -0.21
CA ASN A 57 -13.75 8.39 0.96
C ASN A 57 -14.92 9.39 0.84
N SER A 58 -15.08 10.03 -0.32
CA SER A 58 -16.23 10.88 -0.66
C SER A 58 -17.32 10.11 -1.39
#